data_AF-A0A7I7QLX3-F1
#
_entry.id   AF-A0A7I7QLX3-F1
#
_cell.length_a   1.000
_cell.length_b   1.000
_cell.length_c   1.000
_cell.angle_alpha   90.00
_cell.angle_beta   90.00
_cell.angle_gamma   90.00
#
_symmetry.space_group_name_H-M   'P 1'
#
loop_
_entity.id
_entity.type
_entity.pdbx_description
1 polymer ?
#
loop_
_entity_poly.entity_id
_entity_poly.type
_entity_poly.pdbx_seq_one_letter_code
_entity_poly.pdbx_strand_id
1 'polypeptide(L)'
;MSMPPQGGWQPDRPGEPPYGRPSFGPQGPPPPGFAPPPPGFPGGQWPPQQPPPPKGGGSLKWLLIAVAVLLVICIGVGLTLWVTRDNDGGRPSASPTEGAPSDVASAADTGPIAIITEDPTCEEYTEINNTLSRVEANGWSDVREQLGPAAEWTPAQRQIVQEVVTAMGSAAEQAAQLADQTPHRVVRELYEQFIAYAKAYTDALPAYAPVDNNLASANVSAGSALLGICQAVSGGSSRRSIVVGPGPKPAARVQTPSGEVPERFVQTFDETCREWVDREAGFVAAMKAWEQLDPSSPASQWTPEQRAVQDGAYALMETLADQMDAAAASSDNPVLSDFSVLAGRYLRAYVSAGDAYTGADSWLAYTALRLNSLVGSACDAAS
;
A
#
# COMPACT_ATOMS: atom_id res chain seq x y z
N MET A 1 -52.29 -10.26 28.24
CA MET A 1 -53.30 -10.91 27.36
C MET A 1 -52.80 -10.72 25.94
N SER A 2 -51.94 -11.59 25.42
CA SER A 2 -52.24 -12.93 24.87
C SER A 2 -52.93 -12.83 23.50
N MET A 3 -52.19 -13.18 22.44
CA MET A 3 -52.62 -13.29 21.04
C MET A 3 -53.64 -14.44 20.83
N PRO A 4 -54.27 -14.52 19.64
CA PRO A 4 -54.10 -15.73 18.81
C PRO A 4 -54.00 -15.49 17.27
N PRO A 5 -53.73 -16.56 16.46
CA PRO A 5 -52.94 -16.53 15.22
C PRO A 5 -53.69 -16.92 13.92
N GLN A 6 -53.03 -16.80 12.76
CA GLN A 6 -53.23 -17.56 11.49
C GLN A 6 -51.84 -17.60 10.78
N GLY A 7 -51.15 -18.72 10.51
CA GLY A 7 -51.45 -19.89 9.66
C GLY A 7 -51.31 -19.49 8.17
N GLY A 8 -50.48 -20.02 7.27
CA GLY A 8 -49.47 -21.09 7.18
C GLY A 8 -49.16 -21.28 5.67
N TRP A 9 -47.96 -21.75 5.30
CA TRP A 9 -47.62 -22.65 4.15
C TRP A 9 -46.11 -22.58 3.84
N GLN A 10 -45.43 -23.71 4.02
CA GLN A 10 -44.07 -24.03 3.57
C GLN A 10 -44.17 -25.05 2.42
N PRO A 11 -43.15 -25.13 1.54
CA PRO A 11 -42.80 -26.37 0.86
C PRO A 11 -41.43 -26.92 1.29
N ASP A 12 -41.35 -28.24 1.19
CA ASP A 12 -40.38 -29.19 1.74
C ASP A 12 -38.91 -29.06 1.27
N ARG A 13 -37.98 -29.43 2.16
CA ARG A 13 -36.63 -29.90 1.82
C ARG A 13 -36.31 -31.21 2.57
N PRO A 14 -35.82 -32.27 1.88
CA PRO A 14 -35.53 -33.56 2.50
C PRO A 14 -34.15 -33.63 3.19
N GLY A 15 -34.20 -34.01 4.47
CA GLY A 15 -33.29 -34.81 5.29
C GLY A 15 -31.79 -34.97 4.99
N GLU A 16 -30.97 -34.49 5.92
CA GLU A 16 -29.62 -35.00 6.22
C GLU A 16 -29.60 -35.72 7.58
N PRO A 17 -28.94 -36.89 7.72
CA PRO A 17 -28.84 -37.65 8.98
C PRO A 17 -27.67 -37.19 9.90
N PRO A 18 -27.74 -37.48 11.22
CA PRO A 18 -26.88 -36.87 12.24
C PRO A 18 -25.51 -37.55 12.40
N TYR A 19 -24.48 -36.73 12.60
CA TYR A 19 -23.11 -37.15 12.93
C TYR A 19 -23.04 -37.86 14.30
N GLY A 20 -22.64 -39.13 14.28
CA GLY A 20 -22.27 -39.94 15.46
C GLY A 20 -20.79 -39.81 15.81
N ARG A 21 -20.50 -39.84 17.11
CA ARG A 21 -19.16 -39.83 17.73
C ARG A 21 -18.35 -41.11 17.38
N PRO A 22 -17.02 -41.05 17.20
CA PRO A 22 -16.20 -42.26 17.10
C PRO A 22 -15.93 -42.88 18.48
N SER A 23 -16.20 -44.19 18.57
CA SER A 23 -15.88 -45.08 19.69
C SER A 23 -14.46 -45.66 19.52
N PHE A 24 -13.71 -45.76 20.62
CA PHE A 24 -12.39 -46.39 20.67
C PHE A 24 -12.54 -47.92 20.68
N GLY A 25 -11.84 -48.59 19.73
CA GLY A 25 -11.65 -50.05 19.67
C GLY A 25 -10.17 -50.45 19.87
N PRO A 26 -9.85 -51.74 20.11
CA PRO A 26 -8.71 -52.17 20.92
C PRO A 26 -7.37 -52.22 20.16
N GLN A 27 -6.30 -51.94 20.91
CA GLN A 27 -4.90 -51.88 20.48
C GLN A 27 -4.34 -53.26 20.11
N GLY A 28 -3.67 -53.36 18.95
CA GLY A 28 -2.85 -54.50 18.55
C GLY A 28 -1.46 -54.52 19.24
N PRO A 29 -0.75 -55.65 19.22
CA PRO A 29 0.51 -55.83 19.96
C PRO A 29 1.70 -55.08 19.31
N PRO A 30 2.63 -54.52 20.10
CA PRO A 30 3.80 -53.81 19.60
C PRO A 30 4.94 -54.76 19.14
N PRO A 31 5.83 -54.32 18.23
CA PRO A 31 6.93 -55.13 17.70
C PRO A 31 8.07 -55.36 18.73
N PRO A 32 8.83 -56.46 18.62
CA PRO A 32 9.85 -56.85 19.60
C PRO A 32 11.18 -56.13 19.34
N GLY A 33 11.76 -55.46 20.35
CA GLY A 33 13.10 -54.87 20.18
C GLY A 33 13.68 -53.96 21.26
N PHE A 34 13.01 -53.66 22.38
CA PHE A 34 13.59 -52.79 23.42
C PHE A 34 13.78 -53.53 24.74
N ALA A 35 15.04 -53.68 25.14
CA ALA A 35 15.43 -54.14 26.47
C ALA A 35 15.09 -53.07 27.53
N PRO A 36 14.67 -53.46 28.75
CA PRO A 36 14.39 -52.49 29.81
C PRO A 36 15.69 -51.89 30.39
N PRO A 37 15.71 -50.57 30.71
CA PRO A 37 16.86 -49.95 31.38
C PRO A 37 16.90 -50.28 32.89
N PRO A 38 18.09 -50.21 33.53
CA PRO A 38 18.25 -50.55 34.94
C PRO A 38 17.60 -49.50 35.88
N PRO A 39 17.14 -49.89 37.08
CA PRO A 39 16.43 -48.98 37.97
C PRO A 39 17.39 -48.11 38.79
N GLY A 40 17.22 -46.78 38.71
CA GLY A 40 17.72 -45.86 39.74
C GLY A 40 18.34 -44.56 39.24
N PHE A 41 17.55 -43.63 38.69
CA PHE A 41 17.88 -42.19 38.70
C PHE A 41 16.59 -41.34 38.77
N PRO A 42 16.53 -40.28 39.61
CA PRO A 42 15.34 -39.43 39.74
C PRO A 42 15.21 -38.48 38.53
N GLY A 43 13.97 -38.30 38.06
CA GLY A 43 13.63 -37.64 36.80
C GLY A 43 13.98 -36.15 36.71
N GLY A 44 14.59 -35.77 35.59
CA GLY A 44 14.66 -34.41 35.08
C GLY A 44 13.71 -34.28 33.87
N GLN A 45 12.79 -33.32 33.94
CA GLN A 45 11.87 -32.98 32.85
C GLN A 45 12.64 -32.21 31.77
N TRP A 46 12.68 -32.73 30.55
CA TRP A 46 13.10 -31.97 29.37
C TRP A 46 11.92 -31.12 28.89
N PRO A 47 12.09 -29.82 28.61
CA PRO A 47 11.03 -29.02 28.01
C PRO A 47 10.79 -29.47 26.56
N PRO A 48 9.54 -29.45 26.07
CA PRO A 48 9.22 -29.87 24.71
C PRO A 48 9.90 -28.96 23.68
N GLN A 49 10.49 -29.57 22.66
CA GLN A 49 11.01 -28.89 21.48
C GLN A 49 9.86 -28.13 20.80
N GLN A 50 10.02 -26.82 20.64
CA GLN A 50 9.10 -26.00 19.87
C GLN A 50 9.19 -26.39 18.39
N PRO A 51 8.06 -26.59 17.69
CA PRO A 51 8.09 -26.72 16.23
C PRO A 51 8.66 -25.44 15.60
N PRO A 52 9.28 -25.53 14.40
CA PRO A 52 9.78 -24.34 13.71
C PRO A 52 8.65 -23.32 13.51
N PRO A 53 8.92 -22.02 13.66
CA PRO A 53 7.89 -21.01 13.52
C PRO A 53 7.25 -21.10 12.13
N PRO A 54 5.92 -20.97 12.00
CA PRO A 54 5.28 -20.88 10.70
C PRO A 54 5.83 -19.65 9.96
N LYS A 55 6.20 -19.83 8.68
CA LYS A 55 6.59 -18.74 7.78
C LYS A 55 5.50 -17.67 7.81
N GLY A 56 5.87 -16.46 8.21
CA GLY A 56 4.95 -15.33 8.38
C GLY A 56 4.37 -14.84 7.05
N GLY A 57 3.20 -15.34 6.68
CA GLY A 57 2.33 -14.73 5.67
C GLY A 57 1.50 -13.60 6.28
N GLY A 58 2.16 -12.54 6.76
CA GLY A 58 1.55 -11.49 7.59
C GLY A 58 1.66 -10.06 7.07
N SER A 59 2.34 -9.81 5.95
CA SER A 59 2.61 -8.46 5.45
C SER A 59 1.53 -7.89 4.53
N LEU A 60 0.72 -8.72 3.85
CA LEU A 60 -0.19 -8.23 2.81
C LEU A 60 -1.56 -7.74 3.31
N LYS A 61 -1.98 -8.13 4.53
CA LYS A 61 -3.27 -7.70 5.11
C LYS A 61 -3.34 -6.20 5.42
N TRP A 62 -2.19 -5.53 5.55
CA TRP A 62 -2.11 -4.11 5.89
C TRP A 62 -2.35 -3.19 4.70
N LEU A 63 -2.34 -3.73 3.49
CA LEU A 63 -2.75 -2.97 2.30
C LEU A 63 -4.28 -2.81 2.23
N LEU A 64 -5.04 -3.74 2.83
CA LEU A 64 -6.50 -3.80 2.80
C LEU A 64 -7.21 -2.88 3.80
N ILE A 65 -6.65 -2.64 4.98
CA ILE A 65 -7.37 -1.84 6.01
C ILE A 65 -7.48 -0.37 5.57
N ALA A 66 -6.48 0.16 4.88
CA ALA A 66 -6.55 1.52 4.35
C ALA A 66 -7.53 1.66 3.15
N VAL A 67 -7.77 0.59 2.38
CA VAL A 67 -8.72 0.59 1.25
C VAL A 67 -10.18 0.37 1.72
N ALA A 68 -10.40 -0.46 2.75
CA ALA A 68 -11.73 -0.68 3.31
C ALA A 68 -12.29 0.55 4.06
N VAL A 69 -11.43 1.35 4.70
CA VAL A 69 -11.82 2.62 5.33
C VAL A 69 -12.09 3.72 4.27
N LEU A 70 -11.41 3.67 3.12
CA LEU A 70 -11.61 4.64 2.03
C LEU A 70 -12.98 4.55 1.34
N LEU A 71 -13.60 3.37 1.32
CA LEU A 71 -14.94 3.18 0.76
C LEU A 71 -16.04 3.83 1.60
N VAL A 72 -15.81 4.06 2.91
CA VAL A 72 -16.78 4.72 3.79
C VAL A 72 -16.66 6.25 3.70
N ILE A 73 -15.47 6.79 3.45
CA ILE A 73 -15.22 8.24 3.40
C ILE A 73 -15.76 8.88 2.10
N CYS A 74 -15.77 8.16 0.98
CA CYS A 74 -16.33 8.67 -0.29
C CYS A 74 -17.84 8.93 -0.25
N ILE A 75 -18.59 8.36 0.70
CA ILE A 75 -20.05 8.56 0.82
C ILE A 75 -20.40 9.75 1.74
N GLY A 76 -19.48 10.22 2.58
CA GLY A 76 -19.75 11.27 3.57
C GLY A 76 -19.54 12.72 3.12
N VAL A 77 -18.68 12.97 2.13
CA VAL A 77 -18.30 14.34 1.71
C VAL A 77 -19.03 14.80 0.44
N GLY A 78 -19.74 13.90 -0.25
CA GLY A 78 -20.45 14.19 -1.50
C GLY A 78 -21.71 15.05 -1.39
N LEU A 79 -22.08 15.55 -0.20
CA LEU A 79 -23.33 16.30 0.02
C LEU A 79 -23.16 17.77 0.43
N THR A 80 -21.96 18.37 0.33
CA THR A 80 -21.78 19.80 0.68
C THR A 80 -21.18 20.70 -0.41
N LEU A 81 -20.84 20.20 -1.60
CA LEU A 81 -20.34 21.04 -2.71
C LEU A 81 -21.27 21.15 -3.92
N TRP A 82 -22.56 20.91 -3.73
CA TRP A 82 -23.56 21.30 -4.71
C TRP A 82 -24.26 22.58 -4.26
N VAL A 83 -23.69 23.73 -4.62
CA VAL A 83 -24.37 25.00 -4.95
C VAL A 83 -23.31 26.02 -5.35
N THR A 84 -23.57 26.68 -6.48
CA THR A 84 -22.77 27.70 -7.21
C THR A 84 -21.68 27.18 -8.15
N ARG A 85 -22.12 26.65 -9.31
CA ARG A 85 -21.33 26.72 -10.55
C ARG A 85 -22.15 27.52 -11.55
N ASP A 86 -21.87 28.80 -11.65
CA ASP A 86 -22.34 29.64 -12.75
C ASP A 86 -21.36 29.54 -13.92
N ASN A 87 -21.95 29.53 -15.12
CA ASN A 87 -21.29 29.44 -16.42
C ASN A 87 -20.58 30.75 -16.78
N ASP A 88 -19.42 30.63 -17.45
CA ASP A 88 -18.88 31.44 -18.56
C ASP A 88 -17.40 31.02 -18.71
N GLY A 89 -16.75 30.82 -19.86
CA GLY A 89 -16.95 31.23 -21.24
C GLY A 89 -15.57 31.65 -21.78
N GLY A 90 -14.96 30.87 -22.69
CA GLY A 90 -13.79 31.31 -23.49
C GLY A 90 -12.54 30.42 -23.45
N ARG A 91 -12.35 29.61 -24.51
CA ARG A 91 -11.06 28.97 -24.84
C ARG A 91 -10.26 29.90 -25.77
N PRO A 92 -8.97 30.18 -25.51
CA PRO A 92 -8.05 30.63 -26.54
C PRO A 92 -7.41 29.42 -27.24
N SER A 93 -7.44 29.41 -28.57
CA SER A 93 -6.61 28.54 -29.42
C SER A 93 -5.14 28.98 -29.33
N ALA A 94 -4.22 28.02 -29.16
CA ALA A 94 -2.80 28.23 -29.37
C ALA A 94 -2.33 27.42 -30.59
N SER A 95 -1.59 28.09 -31.48
CA SER A 95 -1.05 27.56 -32.74
C SER A 95 0.17 26.63 -32.52
N PRO A 96 0.44 25.66 -33.42
CA PRO A 96 1.54 24.72 -33.25
C PRO A 96 2.87 25.38 -33.62
N THR A 97 3.87 25.25 -32.75
CA THR A 97 5.27 25.56 -33.09
C THR A 97 6.04 24.24 -33.23
N GLU A 98 6.73 24.08 -34.36
CA GLU A 98 7.56 22.93 -34.71
C GLU A 98 8.85 22.87 -33.85
N GLY A 99 9.12 21.70 -33.26
CA GLY A 99 10.45 21.15 -32.94
C GLY A 99 11.21 21.70 -31.72
N ALA A 100 11.06 21.07 -30.55
CA ALA A 100 11.89 21.24 -29.34
C ALA A 100 11.98 19.90 -28.55
N PRO A 101 13.02 19.65 -27.72
CA PRO A 101 13.30 18.34 -27.13
C PRO A 101 12.15 17.93 -26.20
N SER A 102 11.90 16.63 -26.01
CA SER A 102 10.79 16.10 -25.19
C SER A 102 10.48 16.98 -23.96
N ASP A 103 9.37 17.72 -24.01
CA ASP A 103 9.00 18.75 -23.03
C ASP A 103 8.48 18.11 -21.73
N VAL A 104 9.38 17.49 -20.95
CA VAL A 104 9.07 17.02 -19.60
C VAL A 104 9.03 18.22 -18.66
N ALA A 105 7.86 18.53 -18.09
CA ALA A 105 7.64 19.73 -17.27
C ALA A 105 8.57 19.82 -16.05
N SER A 106 8.93 18.68 -15.46
CA SER A 106 9.86 18.57 -14.32
C SER A 106 11.35 18.49 -14.72
N ALA A 107 11.71 18.70 -15.98
CA ALA A 107 13.11 18.64 -16.42
C ALA A 107 14.01 19.67 -15.71
N ALA A 108 13.45 20.84 -15.39
CA ALA A 108 14.13 21.92 -14.69
C ALA A 108 14.08 21.78 -13.15
N ASP A 109 13.36 20.79 -12.60
CA ASP A 109 13.25 20.60 -11.15
C ASP A 109 14.55 20.00 -10.58
N THR A 110 15.42 20.90 -10.15
CA THR A 110 16.64 20.62 -9.37
C THR A 110 16.46 20.90 -7.87
N GLY A 111 15.23 21.22 -7.45
CA GLY A 111 14.93 21.65 -6.10
C GLY A 111 15.09 20.52 -5.08
N PRO A 112 15.25 20.88 -3.79
CA PRO A 112 15.12 19.90 -2.72
C PRO A 112 13.70 19.33 -2.67
N ILE A 113 13.57 18.10 -2.18
CA ILE A 113 12.27 17.47 -2.00
C ILE A 113 11.49 18.18 -0.89
N ALA A 114 10.23 18.54 -1.16
CA ALA A 114 9.32 19.18 -0.23
C ALA A 114 7.94 18.51 -0.29
N ILE A 115 7.07 18.87 0.66
CA ILE A 115 5.65 18.50 0.59
C ILE A 115 5.05 19.08 -0.69
N ILE A 116 4.35 18.24 -1.46
CA ILE A 116 3.66 18.66 -2.67
C ILE A 116 2.37 19.38 -2.26
N THR A 117 2.28 20.67 -2.54
CA THR A 117 1.14 21.52 -2.18
C THR A 117 0.16 21.78 -3.32
N GLU A 118 0.59 21.47 -4.55
CA GLU A 118 -0.17 21.56 -5.79
C GLU A 118 0.47 20.65 -6.82
N ASP A 119 -0.34 19.98 -7.64
CA ASP A 119 0.13 19.27 -8.83
C ASP A 119 -1.02 19.25 -9.85
N PRO A 120 -0.80 19.73 -11.10
CA PRO A 120 -1.87 19.83 -12.09
C PRO A 120 -2.38 18.46 -12.57
N THR A 121 -1.64 17.38 -12.35
CA THR A 121 -1.98 16.02 -12.79
C THR A 121 -2.93 15.31 -11.83
N CYS A 122 -3.17 15.85 -10.64
CA CYS A 122 -3.88 15.14 -9.58
C CYS A 122 -5.35 14.84 -9.86
N GLU A 123 -6.07 15.74 -10.54
CA GLU A 123 -7.47 15.50 -10.90
C GLU A 123 -7.57 14.30 -11.86
N GLU A 124 -6.76 14.31 -12.92
CA GLU A 124 -6.75 13.24 -13.92
C GLU A 124 -6.25 11.91 -13.33
N TYR A 125 -5.21 11.94 -12.51
CA TYR A 125 -4.73 10.72 -11.85
C TYR A 125 -5.77 10.11 -10.91
N THR A 126 -6.53 10.93 -10.19
CA THR A 126 -7.60 10.43 -9.31
C THR A 126 -8.65 9.66 -10.11
N GLU A 127 -9.01 10.11 -11.31
CA GLU A 127 -9.96 9.41 -12.18
C GLU A 127 -9.38 8.11 -12.76
N ILE A 128 -8.10 8.10 -13.15
CA ILE A 128 -7.39 6.89 -13.59
C ILE A 128 -7.39 5.86 -12.45
N ASN A 129 -6.99 6.28 -11.25
CA ASN A 129 -6.94 5.42 -10.08
C ASN A 129 -8.34 4.88 -9.73
N ASN A 130 -9.38 5.73 -9.72
CA ASN A 130 -10.75 5.29 -9.44
C ASN A 130 -11.23 4.22 -10.44
N THR A 131 -10.81 4.33 -11.69
CA THR A 131 -11.13 3.34 -12.74
C THR A 131 -10.43 2.02 -12.50
N LEU A 132 -9.13 2.04 -12.19
CA LEU A 132 -8.37 0.85 -11.82
C LEU A 132 -8.95 0.20 -10.56
N SER A 133 -9.18 0.97 -9.49
CA SER A 133 -9.70 0.46 -8.23
C SER A 133 -11.07 -0.20 -8.37
N ARG A 134 -11.94 0.25 -9.28
CA ARG A 134 -13.21 -0.45 -9.57
C ARG A 134 -13.01 -1.84 -10.16
N VAL A 135 -11.97 -2.04 -10.98
CA VAL A 135 -11.64 -3.36 -11.52
C VAL A 135 -11.06 -4.23 -10.41
N GLU A 136 -10.12 -3.70 -9.63
CA GLU A 136 -9.49 -4.41 -8.52
C GLU A 136 -10.49 -4.80 -7.41
N ALA A 137 -11.53 -4.00 -7.20
CA ALA A 137 -12.60 -4.30 -6.25
C ALA A 137 -13.35 -5.61 -6.56
N ASN A 138 -13.21 -6.17 -7.77
CA ASN A 138 -13.80 -7.45 -8.15
C ASN A 138 -12.98 -8.66 -7.68
N GLY A 139 -12.51 -8.63 -6.43
CA GLY A 139 -11.84 -9.76 -5.77
C GLY A 139 -10.34 -9.86 -6.02
N TRP A 140 -9.69 -8.81 -6.55
CA TRP A 140 -8.25 -8.82 -6.82
C TRP A 140 -7.43 -9.16 -5.57
N SER A 141 -7.69 -8.48 -4.46
CA SER A 141 -6.93 -8.69 -3.23
C SER A 141 -7.02 -10.11 -2.71
N ASP A 142 -8.21 -10.70 -2.71
CA ASP A 142 -8.43 -12.07 -2.22
C ASP A 142 -7.75 -13.10 -3.12
N VAL A 143 -7.86 -12.90 -4.44
CA VAL A 143 -7.21 -13.78 -5.44
C VAL A 143 -5.70 -13.73 -5.26
N ARG A 144 -5.13 -12.53 -5.15
CA ARG A 144 -3.68 -12.31 -5.13
C ARG A 144 -3.00 -12.99 -3.93
N GLU A 145 -3.66 -13.03 -2.77
CA GLU A 145 -3.19 -13.75 -1.58
C GLU A 145 -3.11 -15.27 -1.75
N GLN A 146 -3.82 -15.82 -2.75
CA GLN A 146 -3.98 -17.27 -2.95
C GLN A 146 -3.29 -17.77 -4.23
N LEU A 147 -2.61 -16.90 -4.98
CA LEU A 147 -1.94 -17.29 -6.22
C LEU A 147 -0.70 -18.15 -5.92
N GLY A 148 -0.77 -19.41 -6.34
CA GLY A 148 0.41 -20.27 -6.54
C GLY A 148 1.13 -19.94 -7.87
N PRO A 149 2.06 -20.79 -8.33
CA PRO A 149 2.67 -20.68 -9.65
C PRO A 149 1.63 -20.62 -10.78
N ALA A 150 1.94 -19.91 -11.88
CA ALA A 150 1.01 -19.73 -13.02
C ALA A 150 0.34 -21.01 -13.53
N ALA A 151 1.10 -22.12 -13.55
CA ALA A 151 0.62 -23.43 -14.00
C ALA A 151 -0.54 -23.99 -13.15
N GLU A 152 -0.63 -23.57 -11.90
CA GLU A 152 -1.63 -24.04 -10.92
C GLU A 152 -2.90 -23.18 -10.91
N TRP A 153 -2.91 -22.05 -11.62
CA TRP A 153 -4.05 -21.15 -11.60
C TRP A 153 -5.29 -21.80 -12.17
N THR A 154 -6.40 -21.66 -11.44
CA THR A 154 -7.73 -21.99 -11.95
C THR A 154 -8.14 -21.03 -13.09
N PRO A 155 -9.10 -21.40 -13.94
CA PRO A 155 -9.63 -20.50 -14.95
C PRO A 155 -10.17 -19.18 -14.37
N ALA A 156 -10.80 -19.22 -13.19
CA ALA A 156 -11.32 -18.04 -12.50
C ALA A 156 -10.19 -17.10 -12.02
N GLN A 157 -9.12 -17.65 -11.42
CA GLN A 157 -7.94 -16.87 -11.04
C GLN A 157 -7.29 -16.22 -12.26
N ARG A 158 -7.10 -16.97 -13.35
CA ARG A 158 -6.57 -16.44 -14.62
C ARG A 158 -7.41 -15.28 -15.15
N GLN A 159 -8.72 -15.42 -15.12
CA GLN A 159 -9.63 -14.38 -15.60
C GLN A 159 -9.48 -13.09 -14.78
N ILE A 160 -9.53 -13.18 -13.45
CA ILE A 160 -9.38 -11.99 -12.57
C ILE A 160 -8.00 -11.34 -12.77
N VAL A 161 -6.93 -12.14 -12.82
CA VAL A 161 -5.58 -11.63 -13.09
C VAL A 161 -5.54 -10.91 -14.45
N GLN A 162 -6.11 -11.50 -15.51
CA GLN A 162 -6.11 -10.91 -16.84
C GLN A 162 -6.90 -9.59 -16.89
N GLU A 163 -8.05 -9.52 -16.22
CA GLU A 163 -8.85 -8.29 -16.12
C GLU A 163 -8.06 -7.18 -15.42
N VAL A 164 -7.42 -7.50 -14.29
CA VAL A 164 -6.60 -6.55 -13.52
C VAL A 164 -5.39 -6.08 -14.32
N VAL A 165 -4.61 -6.96 -14.94
CA VAL A 165 -3.41 -6.51 -15.69
C VAL A 165 -3.75 -5.72 -16.94
N THR A 166 -4.92 -5.99 -17.56
CA THR A 166 -5.44 -5.16 -18.65
C THR A 166 -5.75 -3.75 -18.14
N ALA A 167 -6.41 -3.63 -16.99
CA ALA A 167 -6.68 -2.34 -16.36
C ALA A 167 -5.41 -1.62 -15.90
N MET A 168 -4.45 -2.35 -15.31
CA MET A 168 -3.14 -1.81 -14.92
C MET A 168 -2.36 -1.29 -16.13
N GLY A 169 -2.35 -2.02 -17.25
CA GLY A 169 -1.73 -1.58 -18.49
C GLY A 169 -2.35 -0.28 -19.02
N SER A 170 -3.69 -0.22 -19.06
CA SER A 170 -4.39 1.01 -19.47
C SER A 170 -4.14 2.19 -18.54
N ALA A 171 -4.05 1.95 -17.23
CA ALA A 171 -3.71 2.98 -16.26
C ALA A 171 -2.26 3.46 -16.42
N ALA A 172 -1.32 2.55 -16.69
CA ALA A 172 0.08 2.87 -16.93
C ALA A 172 0.28 3.72 -18.19
N GLU A 173 -0.43 3.41 -19.28
CA GLU A 173 -0.40 4.22 -20.51
C GLU A 173 -0.90 5.66 -20.29
N GLN A 174 -1.96 5.84 -19.50
CA GLN A 174 -2.47 7.16 -19.14
C GLN A 174 -1.50 7.89 -18.19
N ALA A 175 -0.95 7.17 -17.19
CA ALA A 175 0.03 7.71 -16.27
C ALA A 175 1.32 8.20 -16.96
N ALA A 176 1.72 7.59 -18.08
CA ALA A 176 2.86 8.06 -18.87
C ALA A 176 2.68 9.49 -19.38
N GLN A 177 1.45 9.88 -19.73
CA GLN A 177 1.15 11.25 -20.15
C GLN A 177 1.24 12.23 -18.98
N LEU A 178 0.86 11.79 -17.77
CA LEU A 178 0.94 12.62 -16.55
C LEU A 178 2.38 12.79 -16.07
N ALA A 179 3.24 11.79 -16.29
CA ALA A 179 4.67 11.87 -15.98
C ALA A 179 5.34 13.05 -16.70
N ASP A 180 4.96 13.32 -17.96
CA ASP A 180 5.50 14.44 -18.73
C ASP A 180 4.95 15.80 -18.27
N GLN A 181 3.79 15.82 -17.63
CA GLN A 181 3.05 17.05 -17.27
C GLN A 181 3.32 17.55 -15.84
N THR A 182 3.68 16.66 -14.92
CA THR A 182 3.96 17.08 -13.54
C THR A 182 5.21 17.96 -13.47
N PRO A 183 5.14 19.11 -12.77
CA PRO A 183 6.30 19.98 -12.57
C PRO A 183 7.25 19.44 -11.49
N HIS A 184 6.84 18.43 -10.72
CA HIS A 184 7.61 17.89 -9.59
C HIS A 184 8.35 16.62 -10.01
N ARG A 185 9.68 16.63 -9.89
CA ARG A 185 10.53 15.48 -10.26
C ARG A 185 10.10 14.21 -9.54
N VAL A 186 9.87 14.27 -8.23
CA VAL A 186 9.53 13.08 -7.44
C VAL A 186 8.13 12.52 -7.77
N VAL A 187 7.21 13.37 -8.23
CA VAL A 187 5.90 12.91 -8.71
C VAL A 187 6.04 12.25 -10.07
N ARG A 188 6.89 12.78 -10.96
CA ARG A 188 7.26 12.10 -12.21
C ARG A 188 7.87 10.73 -11.91
N GLU A 189 8.83 10.66 -11.00
CA GLU A 189 9.46 9.39 -10.59
C GLU A 189 8.42 8.39 -10.04
N LEU A 190 7.40 8.85 -9.29
CA LEU A 190 6.29 7.99 -8.86
C LEU A 190 5.45 7.46 -10.01
N TYR A 191 5.11 8.30 -11.01
CA TYR A 191 4.45 7.82 -12.23
C TYR A 191 5.32 6.80 -12.97
N GLU A 192 6.61 7.08 -13.12
CA GLU A 192 7.57 6.19 -13.76
C GLU A 192 7.61 4.83 -13.03
N GLN A 193 7.63 4.81 -11.70
CA GLN A 193 7.62 3.55 -10.95
C GLN A 193 6.26 2.84 -10.96
N PHE A 194 5.15 3.56 -10.98
CA PHE A 194 3.84 2.96 -11.23
C PHE A 194 3.83 2.21 -12.57
N ILE A 195 4.35 2.81 -13.64
CA ILE A 195 4.44 2.22 -14.99
C ILE A 195 5.41 1.03 -15.01
N ALA A 196 6.62 1.20 -14.47
CA ALA A 196 7.67 0.18 -14.49
C ALA A 196 7.21 -1.11 -13.80
N TYR A 197 6.58 -1.01 -12.63
CA TYR A 197 6.10 -2.17 -11.89
C TYR A 197 4.82 -2.79 -12.47
N ALA A 198 3.93 -2.00 -13.09
CA ALA A 198 2.79 -2.55 -13.84
C ALA A 198 3.26 -3.43 -15.00
N LYS A 199 4.25 -2.93 -15.76
CA LYS A 199 4.85 -3.68 -16.86
C LYS A 199 5.57 -4.92 -16.36
N ALA A 200 6.43 -4.79 -15.34
CA ALA A 200 7.18 -5.92 -14.82
C ALA A 200 6.27 -7.04 -14.29
N TYR A 201 5.18 -6.68 -13.60
CA TYR A 201 4.19 -7.66 -13.14
C TYR A 201 3.50 -8.38 -14.31
N THR A 202 3.13 -7.63 -15.35
CA THR A 202 2.51 -8.19 -16.56
C THR A 202 3.46 -9.13 -17.31
N ASP A 203 4.72 -8.73 -17.46
CA ASP A 203 5.76 -9.52 -18.14
C ASP A 203 6.09 -10.82 -17.36
N ALA A 204 5.89 -10.85 -16.05
CA ALA A 204 6.13 -12.02 -15.20
C ALA A 204 5.01 -13.08 -15.30
N LEU A 205 3.79 -12.71 -15.71
CA LEU A 205 2.61 -13.60 -15.68
C LEU A 205 2.80 -14.97 -16.36
N PRO A 206 3.45 -15.10 -17.54
CA PRO A 206 3.59 -16.39 -18.20
C PRO A 206 4.37 -17.43 -17.36
N ALA A 207 5.26 -16.95 -16.50
CA ALA A 207 6.10 -17.77 -15.62
C ALA A 207 5.91 -17.42 -14.14
N TYR A 208 4.75 -16.83 -13.78
CA TYR A 208 4.51 -16.26 -12.46
C TYR A 208 4.85 -17.24 -11.35
N ALA A 209 5.60 -16.75 -10.38
CA ALA A 209 5.83 -17.35 -9.08
C ALA A 209 5.29 -16.43 -7.98
N PRO A 210 4.97 -16.95 -6.79
CA PRO A 210 4.43 -16.12 -5.70
C PRO A 210 5.28 -14.89 -5.30
N VAL A 211 6.59 -14.90 -5.57
CA VAL A 211 7.47 -13.74 -5.34
C VAL A 211 7.14 -12.56 -6.26
N ASP A 212 6.63 -12.81 -7.47
CA ASP A 212 6.24 -11.78 -8.43
C ASP A 212 5.04 -10.95 -7.94
N ASN A 213 4.32 -11.41 -6.91
CA ASN A 213 3.31 -10.62 -6.20
C ASN A 213 3.89 -9.30 -5.64
N ASN A 214 5.18 -9.25 -5.35
CA ASN A 214 5.83 -8.05 -4.87
C ASN A 214 5.93 -6.98 -5.97
N LEU A 215 5.97 -7.37 -7.25
CA LEU A 215 5.86 -6.43 -8.37
C LEU A 215 4.50 -5.73 -8.38
N ALA A 216 3.41 -6.50 -8.19
CA ALA A 216 2.08 -5.92 -8.06
C ALA A 216 1.95 -5.05 -6.78
N SER A 217 2.56 -5.46 -5.67
CA SER A 217 2.55 -4.69 -4.42
C SER A 217 3.29 -3.36 -4.55
N ALA A 218 4.41 -3.34 -5.28
CA ALA A 218 5.13 -2.12 -5.62
C ALA A 218 4.30 -1.20 -6.52
N ASN A 219 3.68 -1.72 -7.59
CA ASN A 219 2.76 -0.94 -8.44
C ASN A 219 1.62 -0.30 -7.62
N VAL A 220 0.93 -1.10 -6.79
CA VAL A 220 -0.17 -0.60 -5.96
C VAL A 220 0.32 0.45 -4.94
N SER A 221 1.52 0.28 -4.38
CA SER A 221 2.09 1.23 -3.43
C SER A 221 2.47 2.56 -4.09
N ALA A 222 3.06 2.52 -5.29
CA ALA A 222 3.33 3.72 -6.10
C ALA A 222 2.03 4.46 -6.43
N GLY A 223 1.00 3.74 -6.88
CA GLY A 223 -0.28 4.36 -7.19
C GLY A 223 -1.00 4.94 -5.97
N SER A 224 -0.93 4.22 -4.85
CA SER A 224 -1.46 4.70 -3.58
C SER A 224 -0.71 5.94 -3.07
N ALA A 225 0.61 6.02 -3.23
CA ALA A 225 1.37 7.20 -2.87
C ALA A 225 0.95 8.43 -3.70
N LEU A 226 0.79 8.26 -5.02
CA LEU A 226 0.26 9.30 -5.91
C LEU A 226 -1.14 9.77 -5.46
N LEU A 227 -2.04 8.82 -5.14
CA LEU A 227 -3.38 9.15 -4.63
C LEU A 227 -3.29 9.92 -3.31
N GLY A 228 -2.43 9.47 -2.39
CA GLY A 228 -2.20 10.13 -1.10
C GLY A 228 -1.75 11.58 -1.26
N ILE A 229 -0.79 11.83 -2.16
CA ILE A 229 -0.33 13.17 -2.51
C ILE A 229 -1.53 14.02 -2.98
N CYS A 230 -2.31 13.50 -3.93
CA CYS A 230 -3.43 14.24 -4.50
C CYS A 230 -4.54 14.54 -3.49
N GLN A 231 -4.81 13.62 -2.57
CA GLN A 231 -5.79 13.82 -1.50
C GLN A 231 -5.28 14.78 -0.41
N ALA A 232 -3.98 14.78 -0.12
CA ALA A 232 -3.36 15.78 0.76
C ALA A 232 -3.36 17.18 0.14
N VAL A 233 -3.26 17.29 -1.19
CA VAL A 233 -3.39 18.55 -1.94
C VAL A 233 -4.84 19.04 -1.91
N SER A 234 -5.80 18.22 -2.33
CA SER A 234 -7.21 18.61 -2.43
C SER A 234 -7.86 18.85 -1.06
N GLY A 235 -7.50 18.06 -0.05
CA GLY A 235 -7.94 18.22 1.35
C GLY A 235 -7.23 19.35 2.10
N GLY A 236 -6.23 19.98 1.49
CA GLY A 236 -5.50 21.13 2.02
C GLY A 236 -4.56 20.84 3.20
N SER A 237 -4.35 19.58 3.57
CA SER A 237 -3.40 19.20 4.63
C SER A 237 -1.96 19.53 4.23
N SER A 238 -1.58 19.27 2.98
CA SER A 238 -0.26 19.64 2.43
C SER A 238 0.08 21.13 2.62
N ARG A 239 -0.85 22.04 2.31
CA ARG A 239 -0.65 23.50 2.45
C ARG A 239 -0.47 23.94 3.89
N ARG A 240 -1.16 23.31 4.85
CA ARG A 240 -0.99 23.59 6.28
C ARG A 240 0.37 23.11 6.80
N SER A 241 0.99 22.14 6.12
CA SER A 241 2.26 21.54 6.50
C SER A 241 3.50 22.20 5.91
N ILE A 242 3.39 23.38 5.26
CA ILE A 242 4.54 24.10 4.68
C ILE A 242 5.62 24.48 5.71
N VAL A 243 5.28 24.45 6.99
CA VAL A 243 6.20 24.55 8.13
C VAL A 243 7.26 23.45 8.13
N VAL A 244 6.97 22.28 7.57
CA VAL A 244 7.97 21.23 7.35
C VAL A 244 8.86 21.68 6.20
N GLY A 245 10.03 22.20 6.57
CA GLY A 245 11.03 22.66 5.61
C GLY A 245 11.44 21.54 4.62
N PRO A 246 11.99 21.94 3.46
CA PRO A 246 12.42 21.00 2.45
C PRO A 246 13.55 20.09 2.98
N GLY A 247 13.68 18.92 2.37
CA GLY A 247 14.79 18.01 2.58
C GLY A 247 16.09 18.49 1.90
N PRO A 248 17.11 17.61 1.83
CA PRO A 248 18.31 17.91 1.07
C PRO A 248 18.02 18.03 -0.44
N LYS A 249 18.92 18.69 -1.17
CA LYS A 249 18.92 18.65 -2.63
C LYS A 249 19.27 17.24 -3.12
N PRO A 250 18.70 16.80 -4.26
CA PRO A 250 19.02 15.50 -4.84
C PRO A 250 20.51 15.40 -5.18
N ALA A 251 21.14 14.27 -4.87
CA ALA A 251 22.53 14.01 -5.20
C ALA A 251 22.73 13.72 -6.70
N ALA A 252 21.75 13.05 -7.31
CA ALA A 252 21.68 12.77 -8.73
C ALA A 252 20.21 12.81 -9.18
N ARG A 253 19.98 12.83 -10.49
CA ARG A 253 18.63 12.83 -11.08
C ARG A 253 18.54 11.72 -12.10
N VAL A 254 17.43 10.99 -12.06
CA VAL A 254 17.05 10.04 -13.11
C VAL A 254 15.87 10.65 -13.86
N GLN A 255 15.95 10.57 -15.17
CA GLN A 255 14.87 11.02 -16.04
C GLN A 255 14.76 10.02 -17.18
N THR A 256 13.63 9.34 -17.23
CA THR A 256 13.27 8.52 -18.37
C THR A 256 12.89 9.45 -19.52
N PRO A 257 13.42 9.27 -20.75
CA PRO A 257 12.96 10.05 -21.90
C PRO A 257 11.46 9.86 -22.14
N SER A 258 10.77 10.92 -22.56
CA SER A 258 9.34 10.83 -22.90
C SER A 258 9.10 9.76 -23.97
N GLY A 259 8.10 8.92 -23.76
CA GLY A 259 7.75 7.81 -24.63
C GLY A 259 8.59 6.54 -24.44
N GLU A 260 9.62 6.56 -23.58
CA GLU A 260 10.34 5.35 -23.18
C GLU A 260 9.70 4.71 -21.95
N VAL A 261 9.87 3.39 -21.84
CA VAL A 261 9.39 2.63 -20.68
C VAL A 261 10.41 2.80 -19.54
N PRO A 262 9.98 3.31 -18.37
CA PRO A 262 10.87 3.48 -17.23
C PRO A 262 11.34 2.15 -16.66
N GLU A 263 12.56 2.13 -16.15
CA GLU A 263 13.10 0.98 -15.42
C GLU A 263 12.65 0.98 -13.94
N ARG A 264 12.58 -0.22 -13.35
CA ARG A 264 12.38 -0.36 -11.91
C ARG A 264 13.57 0.23 -11.17
N PHE A 265 13.32 1.08 -10.18
CA PHE A 265 14.40 1.70 -9.41
C PHE A 265 15.18 0.71 -8.54
N VAL A 266 14.56 -0.39 -8.09
CA VAL A 266 15.26 -1.49 -7.41
C VAL A 266 15.31 -2.71 -8.33
N GLN A 267 16.52 -3.10 -8.72
CA GLN A 267 16.76 -4.26 -9.59
C GLN A 267 17.37 -5.46 -8.86
N THR A 268 18.06 -5.22 -7.75
CA THR A 268 18.75 -6.24 -6.96
C THR A 268 18.49 -6.06 -5.47
N PHE A 269 18.34 -7.17 -4.74
CA PHE A 269 18.26 -7.16 -3.29
C PHE A 269 19.66 -7.06 -2.66
N ASP A 270 19.95 -5.94 -2.02
CA ASP A 270 21.21 -5.65 -1.32
C ASP A 270 21.01 -5.45 0.20
N GLU A 271 22.05 -4.95 0.89
CA GLU A 271 21.96 -4.66 2.32
C GLU A 271 20.95 -3.56 2.64
N THR A 272 20.87 -2.51 1.82
CA THR A 272 19.90 -1.42 1.99
C THR A 272 18.48 -1.98 1.92
N CYS A 273 18.21 -2.90 1.00
CA CYS A 273 16.92 -3.57 0.93
C CYS A 273 16.62 -4.43 2.17
N ARG A 274 17.60 -5.20 2.67
CA ARG A 274 17.41 -6.00 3.88
C ARG A 274 17.07 -5.12 5.09
N GLU A 275 17.87 -4.08 5.32
CA GLU A 275 17.67 -3.14 6.41
C GLU A 275 16.31 -2.43 6.31
N TRP A 276 15.88 -2.07 5.09
CA TRP A 276 14.59 -1.43 4.85
C TRP A 276 13.42 -2.34 5.22
N VAL A 277 13.41 -3.58 4.72
CA VAL A 277 12.35 -4.56 4.96
C VAL A 277 12.27 -4.93 6.44
N ASP A 278 13.40 -5.17 7.09
CA ASP A 278 13.45 -5.47 8.53
C ASP A 278 12.90 -4.31 9.38
N ARG A 279 13.26 -3.07 9.03
CA ARG A 279 12.76 -1.87 9.70
C ARG A 279 11.25 -1.67 9.50
N GLU A 280 10.77 -1.83 8.27
CA GLU A 280 9.33 -1.73 7.96
C GLU A 280 8.53 -2.77 8.75
N ALA A 281 8.99 -4.02 8.81
CA ALA A 281 8.33 -5.07 9.58
C ALA A 281 8.26 -4.72 11.08
N GLY A 282 9.34 -4.18 11.66
CA GLY A 282 9.38 -3.72 13.04
C GLY A 282 8.41 -2.55 13.30
N PHE A 283 8.37 -1.58 12.39
CA PHE A 283 7.48 -0.42 12.49
C PHE A 283 6.01 -0.84 12.42
N VAL A 284 5.62 -1.65 11.42
CA VAL A 284 4.24 -2.17 11.29
C VAL A 284 3.82 -2.93 12.54
N ALA A 285 4.70 -3.75 13.12
CA ALA A 285 4.40 -4.46 14.35
C ALA A 285 4.13 -3.53 15.55
N ALA A 286 4.85 -2.41 15.63
CA ALA A 286 4.70 -1.41 16.69
C ALA A 286 3.45 -0.52 16.52
N MET A 287 2.99 -0.33 15.28
CA MET A 287 1.89 0.59 14.94
C MET A 287 0.49 0.00 15.05
N LYS A 288 0.35 -1.29 15.40
CA LYS A 288 -0.93 -2.00 15.44
C LYS A 288 -2.05 -1.30 16.21
N ALA A 289 -1.74 -0.66 17.34
CA ALA A 289 -2.75 0.04 18.13
C ALA A 289 -3.23 1.32 17.43
N TRP A 290 -2.32 2.04 16.79
CA TRP A 290 -2.61 3.27 16.05
C TRP A 290 -3.47 2.99 14.81
N GLU A 291 -3.22 1.87 14.12
CA GLU A 291 -4.02 1.46 12.95
C GLU A 291 -5.49 1.17 13.28
N GLN A 292 -5.84 0.97 14.55
CA GLN A 292 -7.23 0.78 14.98
C GLN A 292 -7.94 2.10 15.31
N LEU A 293 -7.23 3.23 15.30
CA LEU A 293 -7.85 4.54 15.51
C LEU A 293 -8.69 4.93 14.29
N ASP A 294 -9.77 5.68 14.52
CA ASP A 294 -10.54 6.29 13.44
C ASP A 294 -9.76 7.48 12.87
N PRO A 295 -9.23 7.39 11.64
CA PRO A 295 -8.43 8.46 11.06
C PRO A 295 -9.25 9.73 10.81
N SER A 296 -10.58 9.66 10.77
CA SER A 296 -11.45 10.81 10.55
C SER A 296 -11.72 11.64 11.81
N SER A 297 -11.45 11.07 12.99
CA SER A 297 -11.70 11.72 14.28
C SER A 297 -10.66 12.81 14.54
N PRO A 298 -11.05 14.09 14.64
CA PRO A 298 -10.12 15.19 14.91
C PRO A 298 -9.57 15.11 16.35
N ALA A 299 -8.39 15.70 16.58
CA ALA A 299 -7.73 15.66 17.90
C ALA A 299 -8.59 16.16 19.06
N SER A 300 -9.49 17.10 18.80
CA SER A 300 -10.43 17.64 19.79
C SER A 300 -11.47 16.61 20.28
N GLN A 301 -11.64 15.49 19.60
CA GLN A 301 -12.62 14.44 19.91
C GLN A 301 -11.99 13.16 20.48
N TRP A 302 -10.66 13.09 20.57
CA TRP A 302 -9.99 11.91 21.10
C TRP A 302 -10.22 11.72 22.59
N THR A 303 -10.46 10.48 23.00
CA THR A 303 -10.36 10.10 24.42
C THR A 303 -8.91 10.17 24.89
N PRO A 304 -8.67 10.22 26.22
CA PRO A 304 -7.30 10.15 26.75
C PRO A 304 -6.50 8.93 26.25
N GLU A 305 -7.15 7.79 26.08
CA GLU A 305 -6.53 6.56 25.58
C GLU A 305 -6.15 6.68 24.10
N GLN A 306 -7.06 7.20 23.26
CA GLN A 306 -6.78 7.44 21.83
C GLN A 306 -5.63 8.40 21.65
N ARG A 307 -5.60 9.48 22.45
CA ARG A 307 -4.51 10.44 22.48
C ARG A 307 -3.17 9.80 22.86
N ALA A 308 -3.15 8.97 23.89
CA ALA A 308 -1.93 8.26 24.29
C ALA A 308 -1.40 7.33 23.18
N VAL A 309 -2.29 6.65 22.44
CA VAL A 309 -1.92 5.83 21.27
C VAL A 309 -1.35 6.71 20.15
N GLN A 310 -2.00 7.83 19.87
CA GLN A 310 -1.54 8.78 18.85
C GLN A 310 -0.16 9.37 19.20
N ASP A 311 0.05 9.82 20.43
CA ASP A 311 1.31 10.41 20.87
C ASP A 311 2.46 9.38 20.79
N GLY A 312 2.18 8.12 21.12
CA GLY A 312 3.12 7.01 20.93
C GLY A 312 3.46 6.78 19.46
N ALA A 313 2.46 6.83 18.57
CA ALA A 313 2.67 6.73 17.13
C ALA A 313 3.50 7.89 16.57
N TYR A 314 3.27 9.13 17.02
CA TYR A 314 4.06 10.28 16.59
C TYR A 314 5.56 10.10 16.85
N ALA A 315 5.94 9.59 18.03
CA ALA A 315 7.34 9.32 18.35
C ALA A 315 7.96 8.26 17.42
N LEU A 316 7.20 7.21 17.09
CA LEU A 316 7.64 6.17 16.15
C LEU A 316 7.76 6.70 14.72
N MET A 317 6.84 7.57 14.29
CA MET A 317 6.86 8.20 12.97
C MET A 317 8.00 9.21 12.81
N GLU A 318 8.33 10.01 13.83
CA GLU A 318 9.54 10.85 13.84
C GLU A 318 10.80 9.99 13.68
N THR A 319 10.89 8.90 14.45
CA THR A 319 12.02 7.96 14.36
C THR A 319 12.13 7.35 12.96
N LEU A 320 11.01 6.92 12.37
CA LEU A 320 10.98 6.39 11.01
C LEU A 320 11.40 7.47 9.98
N ALA A 321 10.96 8.71 10.15
CA ALA A 321 11.33 9.81 9.26
C ALA A 321 12.84 10.11 9.30
N ASP A 322 13.46 10.07 10.48
CA ASP A 322 14.91 10.19 10.64
C ASP A 322 15.65 9.04 9.96
N GLN A 323 15.14 7.82 10.10
CA GLN A 323 15.71 6.62 9.47
C GLN A 323 15.57 6.66 7.94
N MET A 324 14.49 7.25 7.40
CA MET A 324 14.32 7.47 5.96
C MET A 324 15.32 8.51 5.42
N ASP A 325 15.53 9.62 6.13
CA ASP A 325 16.54 10.60 5.73
C ASP A 325 17.97 10.01 5.78
N ALA A 326 18.26 9.18 6.79
CA ALA A 326 19.54 8.48 6.89
C ALA A 326 19.74 7.50 5.73
N ALA A 327 18.71 6.70 5.39
CA ALA A 327 18.75 5.78 4.26
C ALA A 327 18.94 6.52 2.92
N ALA A 328 18.29 7.67 2.74
CA ALA A 328 18.48 8.51 1.57
C ALA A 328 19.92 9.03 1.47
N ALA A 329 20.50 9.47 2.60
CA ALA A 329 21.86 10.00 2.62
C ALA A 329 22.93 8.93 2.33
N SER A 330 22.64 7.65 2.61
CA SER A 330 23.57 6.53 2.38
C SER A 330 23.35 5.79 1.06
N SER A 331 22.28 6.08 0.33
CA SER A 331 21.92 5.33 -0.87
C SER A 331 22.56 5.93 -2.13
N ASP A 332 23.14 5.06 -2.96
CA ASP A 332 23.56 5.40 -4.32
C ASP A 332 22.38 5.37 -5.33
N ASN A 333 21.18 4.99 -4.88
CA ASN A 333 19.97 4.97 -5.69
C ASN A 333 19.21 6.31 -5.55
N PRO A 334 19.21 7.16 -6.59
CA PRO A 334 18.61 8.49 -6.51
C PRO A 334 17.09 8.47 -6.32
N VAL A 335 16.38 7.53 -6.95
CA VAL A 335 14.91 7.42 -6.84
C VAL A 335 14.52 6.91 -5.44
N LEU A 336 15.27 5.93 -4.90
CA LEU A 336 15.07 5.48 -3.52
C LEU A 336 15.30 6.65 -2.54
N SER A 337 16.34 7.44 -2.77
CA SER A 337 16.67 8.61 -1.95
C SER A 337 15.56 9.64 -1.98
N ASP A 338 15.04 10.00 -3.16
CA ASP A 338 13.96 10.96 -3.32
C ASP A 338 12.66 10.48 -2.65
N PHE A 339 12.29 9.21 -2.82
CA PHE A 339 11.12 8.63 -2.13
C PHE A 339 11.28 8.57 -0.62
N SER A 340 12.48 8.25 -0.13
CA SER A 340 12.79 8.21 1.30
C SER A 340 12.68 9.60 1.92
N VAL A 341 13.26 10.62 1.29
CA VAL A 341 13.15 12.00 1.76
C VAL A 341 11.69 12.46 1.73
N LEU A 342 10.96 12.17 0.64
CA LEU A 342 9.55 12.55 0.51
C LEU A 342 8.71 11.92 1.63
N ALA A 343 8.87 10.62 1.88
CA ALA A 343 8.19 9.91 2.95
C ALA A 343 8.49 10.55 4.32
N GLY A 344 9.76 10.84 4.60
CA GLY A 344 10.19 11.51 5.82
C GLY A 344 9.60 12.92 5.98
N ARG A 345 9.40 13.68 4.89
CA ARG A 345 8.71 14.98 4.96
C ARG A 345 7.24 14.79 5.31
N TYR A 346 6.54 13.85 4.67
CA TYR A 346 5.12 13.60 4.91
C TYR A 346 4.83 13.06 6.33
N LEU A 347 5.72 12.24 6.91
CA LEU A 347 5.60 11.84 8.32
C LEU A 347 5.73 13.03 9.26
N ARG A 348 6.74 13.89 9.06
CA ARG A 348 6.91 15.09 9.88
C ARG A 348 5.74 16.06 9.72
N ALA A 349 5.16 16.13 8.52
CA ALA A 349 3.95 16.92 8.26
C ALA A 349 2.77 16.39 9.08
N TYR A 350 2.56 15.07 9.09
CA TYR A 350 1.53 14.43 9.91
C TYR A 350 1.74 14.67 11.41
N VAL A 351 2.97 14.46 11.91
CA VAL A 351 3.31 14.66 13.32
C VAL A 351 3.11 16.12 13.73
N SER A 352 3.48 17.07 12.86
CA SER A 352 3.34 18.51 13.13
C SER A 352 1.89 18.98 13.29
N ALA A 353 0.90 18.19 12.82
CA ALA A 353 -0.50 18.53 12.99
C ALA A 353 -0.90 18.54 14.47
N GLY A 354 -0.34 17.63 15.29
CA GLY A 354 -0.52 17.60 16.74
C GLY A 354 -1.99 17.78 17.18
N ASP A 355 -2.24 18.76 18.04
CA ASP A 355 -3.58 19.09 18.53
C ASP A 355 -4.50 19.74 17.48
N ALA A 356 -3.96 20.20 16.36
CA ALA A 356 -4.72 20.73 15.24
C ALA A 356 -5.12 19.65 14.23
N TYR A 357 -4.81 18.37 14.51
CA TYR A 357 -5.13 17.26 13.63
C TYR A 357 -6.61 17.19 13.26
N THR A 358 -6.85 17.04 11.96
CA THR A 358 -8.14 16.77 11.33
C THR A 358 -8.07 15.51 10.48
N GLY A 359 -9.21 14.95 10.10
CA GLY A 359 -9.25 13.77 9.24
C GLY A 359 -8.51 13.93 7.90
N ALA A 360 -8.41 15.15 7.36
CA ALA A 360 -7.66 15.42 6.13
C ALA A 360 -6.14 15.21 6.29
N ASP A 361 -5.62 15.31 7.51
CA ASP A 361 -4.19 15.14 7.78
C ASP A 361 -3.80 13.65 7.75
N SER A 362 -4.75 12.70 7.87
CA SER A 362 -4.49 11.26 7.69
C SER A 362 -3.85 10.91 6.36
N TRP A 363 -4.14 11.69 5.30
CA TRP A 363 -3.53 11.54 3.99
C TRP A 363 -2.02 11.79 4.00
N LEU A 364 -1.51 12.57 4.96
CA LEU A 364 -0.07 12.80 5.10
C LEU A 364 0.63 11.52 5.55
N ALA A 365 0.13 10.87 6.61
CA ALA A 365 0.64 9.57 7.04
C ALA A 365 0.44 8.50 5.98
N TYR A 366 -0.74 8.44 5.35
CA TYR A 366 -1.02 7.49 4.28
C TYR A 366 0.02 7.60 3.14
N THR A 367 0.31 8.82 2.68
CA THR A 367 1.29 9.07 1.62
C THR A 367 2.67 8.54 2.01
N ALA A 368 3.16 8.89 3.20
CA ALA A 368 4.47 8.46 3.65
C ALA A 368 4.58 6.94 3.81
N LEU A 369 3.55 6.30 4.37
CA LEU A 369 3.55 4.85 4.56
C LEU A 369 3.46 4.11 3.22
N ARG A 370 2.76 4.66 2.22
CA ARG A 370 2.74 4.09 0.86
C ARG A 370 4.06 4.25 0.12
N LEU A 371 4.76 5.37 0.32
CA LEU A 371 6.15 5.51 -0.14
C LEU A 371 7.07 4.49 0.55
N ASN A 372 6.90 4.27 1.85
CA ASN A 372 7.66 3.28 2.59
C ASN A 372 7.45 1.86 2.04
N SER A 373 6.19 1.47 1.85
CA SER A 373 5.83 0.16 1.30
C SER A 373 6.16 -0.01 -0.17
N LEU A 374 6.26 1.07 -0.94
CA LEU A 374 6.79 1.02 -2.30
C LEU A 374 8.24 0.56 -2.28
N VAL A 375 9.08 1.15 -1.44
CA VAL A 375 10.49 0.75 -1.30
C VAL A 375 10.61 -0.69 -0.78
N GLY A 376 9.83 -1.07 0.25
CA GLY A 376 9.82 -2.45 0.75
C GLY A 376 9.39 -3.47 -0.31
N SER A 377 8.29 -3.22 -1.01
CA SER A 377 7.79 -4.10 -2.07
C SER A 377 8.76 -4.17 -3.26
N ALA A 378 9.42 -3.06 -3.60
CA ALA A 378 10.44 -3.00 -4.63
C ALA A 378 11.65 -3.88 -4.30
N CYS A 379 12.07 -3.86 -3.03
CA CYS A 379 13.11 -4.73 -2.50
C CYS A 379 12.68 -6.20 -2.53
N ASP A 380 11.52 -6.54 -1.99
CA ASP A 380 11.01 -7.92 -1.99
C ASP A 380 10.76 -8.46 -3.41
N ALA A 381 10.56 -7.60 -4.41
CA ALA A 381 10.46 -7.99 -5.81
C ALA A 381 11.82 -8.24 -6.49
N ALA A 382 12.92 -7.85 -5.85
CA ALA A 382 14.28 -8.02 -6.35
C ALA A 382 15.04 -9.16 -5.65
N SER A 383 14.38 -9.91 -4.76
CA SER A 383 14.94 -10.97 -3.90
C SER A 383 15.09 -12.33 -4.58
#